data_AF-A0A1S3M560-F1
#
_entry.id   AF-A0A1S3M560-F1
#
_cell.length_a   1.000
_cell.length_b   1.000
_cell.length_c   1.000
_cell.angle_alpha   90.00
_cell.angle_beta   90.00
_cell.angle_gamma   90.00
#
_symmetry.space_group_name_H-M   'P 1'
#
loop_
_entity.id
_entity.type
_entity.pdbx_description
1 polymer ?
#
loop_
_entity_poly.entity_id
_entity_poly.type
_entity_poly.pdbx_seq_one_letter_code
_entity_poly.pdbx_strand_id
1 'polypeptide(L)'
;MAYSMHLFTRGEGLLKTTTDLFHQAEVLSEEGLQLCSSLHTFSTQLMDEEKVVVLSEMEKLMGLCQQLQMGVRTPVQGKTATFQKVDSSIQNTRAIITVVIYLLPVCNKIVRKYKSERSNLGSPQSWRERQSSTPVKDDVLNGKNSNGFGVKSLEQHMANLTFLESK
;
A
#
# COMPACT_ATOMS: atom_id res chain seq x y z
N MET A 1 19.55 -13.62 -6.90
CA MET A 1 19.92 -12.76 -8.05
C MET A 1 21.04 -11.79 -7.70
N ALA A 2 20.81 -10.71 -6.94
CA ALA A 2 21.85 -9.71 -6.61
C ALA A 2 23.10 -10.31 -5.93
N TYR A 3 22.91 -11.27 -5.02
CA TYR A 3 24.02 -11.98 -4.39
C TYR A 3 24.86 -12.78 -5.39
N SER A 4 24.23 -13.46 -6.36
CA SER A 4 24.93 -14.17 -7.44
C SER A 4 25.78 -13.21 -8.29
N MET A 5 25.25 -12.01 -8.57
CA MET A 5 25.98 -10.96 -9.28
C MET A 5 27.17 -10.42 -8.45
N HIS A 6 27.02 -10.31 -7.13
CA HIS A 6 28.14 -9.96 -6.24
C HIS A 6 29.22 -11.04 -6.21
N LEU A 7 28.86 -12.32 -6.15
CA LEU A 7 29.84 -13.41 -6.21
C LEU A 7 30.59 -13.43 -7.54
N PHE A 8 29.91 -13.11 -8.65
CA PHE A 8 30.55 -12.98 -9.96
C PHE A 8 31.70 -11.97 -9.95
N THR A 9 31.57 -10.82 -9.27
CA THR A 9 32.65 -9.82 -9.20
C THR A 9 33.89 -10.31 -8.43
N ARG A 10 33.75 -11.44 -7.71
CA ARG A 10 34.83 -12.10 -6.96
C ARG A 10 35.38 -13.33 -7.68
N GLY A 11 34.84 -13.69 -8.84
CA GLY A 11 35.15 -14.95 -9.51
C GLY A 11 34.54 -16.18 -8.81
N GLU A 12 33.53 -15.98 -7.97
CA GLU A 12 32.85 -17.02 -7.19
C GLU A 12 31.43 -17.27 -7.73
N GLY A 13 30.80 -18.37 -7.28
CA GLY A 13 29.39 -18.65 -7.55
C GLY A 13 29.11 -19.29 -8.92
N LEU A 14 27.84 -19.21 -9.34
CA LEU A 14 27.30 -19.96 -10.49
C LEU A 14 27.44 -19.23 -11.83
N LEU A 15 27.50 -17.89 -11.84
CA LEU A 15 27.66 -17.10 -13.06
C LEU A 15 29.10 -17.24 -13.54
N LYS A 16 29.33 -17.71 -14.77
CA LYS A 16 30.67 -17.98 -15.31
C LYS A 16 31.08 -17.00 -16.40
N THR A 17 30.10 -16.44 -17.10
CA THR A 17 30.33 -15.52 -18.22
C THR A 17 29.70 -14.16 -17.95
N THR A 18 30.17 -13.13 -18.67
CA THR A 18 29.51 -11.82 -18.67
C THR A 18 28.09 -11.88 -19.23
N THR A 19 27.81 -12.84 -20.11
CA THR A 19 26.46 -13.09 -20.63
C THR A 19 25.54 -13.58 -19.51
N ASP A 20 26.01 -14.49 -18.65
CA ASP A 20 25.23 -14.96 -17.49
C ASP A 20 24.91 -13.80 -16.54
N LEU A 21 25.86 -12.91 -16.31
CA LEU A 21 25.64 -11.70 -15.50
C LEU A 21 24.57 -10.80 -16.10
N PHE A 22 24.63 -10.50 -17.40
CA PHE A 22 23.66 -9.64 -18.05
C PHE A 22 22.27 -10.27 -18.10
N HIS A 23 22.18 -11.58 -18.31
CA HIS A 23 20.91 -12.29 -18.19
C HIS A 23 20.35 -12.22 -16.77
N GLN A 24 21.19 -12.46 -15.75
CA GLN A 24 20.77 -12.36 -14.35
C GLN A 24 20.28 -10.95 -13.98
N ALA A 25 20.90 -9.91 -14.55
CA ALA A 25 20.52 -8.52 -14.38
C ALA A 25 19.20 -8.18 -15.09
N GLU A 26 18.95 -8.76 -16.27
CA GLU A 26 17.67 -8.66 -16.97
C GLU A 26 16.54 -9.25 -16.14
N VAL A 27 16.69 -10.48 -15.65
CA VAL A 27 15.70 -11.12 -14.77
C VAL A 27 15.49 -10.30 -13.49
N LEU A 28 16.56 -9.76 -12.89
CA LEU A 28 16.44 -8.89 -11.72
C LEU A 28 15.61 -7.63 -12.02
N SER A 29 15.81 -7.02 -13.19
CA SER A 29 15.04 -5.84 -13.58
C SER A 29 13.56 -6.17 -13.81
N GLU A 30 13.24 -7.34 -14.38
CA GLU A 30 11.86 -7.79 -14.61
C GLU A 30 11.11 -8.04 -13.31
N GLU A 31 11.74 -8.75 -12.37
CA GLU A 31 11.18 -8.97 -11.03
C GLU A 31 10.99 -7.65 -10.26
N GLY A 32 11.93 -6.70 -10.42
CA GLY A 32 11.80 -5.36 -9.84
C GLY A 32 10.62 -4.57 -10.41
N LEU A 33 10.34 -4.68 -11.71
CA LEU A 33 9.17 -4.08 -12.34
C LEU A 33 7.87 -4.77 -11.91
N GLN A 34 7.87 -6.09 -11.73
CA GLN A 34 6.72 -6.81 -11.18
C GLN A 34 6.43 -6.39 -9.73
N LEU A 35 7.48 -6.15 -8.93
CA LEU A 35 7.34 -5.56 -7.60
C LEU A 35 6.71 -4.16 -7.67
N CYS A 36 7.11 -3.32 -8.64
CA CYS A 36 6.49 -2.01 -8.85
C CYS A 36 4.99 -2.13 -9.13
N SER A 37 4.57 -3.06 -10.00
CA SER A 37 3.15 -3.33 -10.26
C SER A 37 2.41 -3.74 -8.98
N SER A 38 3.03 -4.58 -8.15
CA SER A 38 2.45 -5.01 -6.86
C SER A 38 2.35 -3.87 -5.86
N LEU A 39 3.36 -2.99 -5.80
CA LEU A 39 3.37 -1.79 -4.95
C LEU A 39 2.30 -0.79 -5.40
N HIS A 40 2.10 -0.64 -6.71
CA HIS A 40 1.02 0.19 -7.23
C HIS A 40 -0.34 -0.32 -6.78
N THR A 41 -0.61 -1.63 -6.92
CA THR A 41 -1.85 -2.25 -6.41
C THR A 41 -1.97 -2.14 -4.89
N PHE A 42 -0.88 -2.28 -4.14
CA PHE A 42 -0.88 -2.09 -2.70
C PHE A 42 -1.24 -0.64 -2.32
N SER A 43 -0.72 0.35 -3.06
CA SER A 43 -0.91 1.77 -2.80
C SER A 43 -2.38 2.22 -2.90
N THR A 44 -3.22 1.52 -3.67
CA THR A 44 -4.66 1.86 -3.79
C THR A 44 -5.46 1.58 -2.53
N GLN A 45 -4.89 0.82 -1.59
CA GLN A 45 -5.51 0.47 -0.31
C GLN A 45 -5.01 1.35 0.84
N LEU A 46 -4.12 2.31 0.57
CA LEU A 46 -3.46 3.13 1.57
C LEU A 46 -4.12 4.51 1.72
N MET A 47 -3.90 5.12 2.88
CA MET A 47 -4.22 6.53 3.10
C MET A 47 -3.22 7.43 2.35
N ASP A 48 -3.60 8.68 2.06
CA ASP A 48 -2.85 9.58 1.19
C ASP A 48 -1.38 9.77 1.60
N GLU A 49 -1.09 9.94 2.89
CA GLU A 49 0.29 10.11 3.37
C GLU A 49 1.17 8.88 3.12
N GLU A 50 0.67 7.69 3.42
CA GLU A 50 1.38 6.42 3.24
C GLU A 50 1.54 6.08 1.76
N LYS A 51 0.49 6.37 0.97
CA LYS A 51 0.46 6.21 -0.47
C LYS A 51 1.56 7.02 -1.15
N VAL A 52 1.73 8.29 -0.79
CA VAL A 52 2.76 9.18 -1.36
C VAL A 52 4.16 8.60 -1.13
N VAL A 53 4.46 8.11 0.08
CA VAL A 53 5.76 7.52 0.40
C VAL A 53 6.02 6.27 -0.43
N VAL A 54 5.03 5.37 -0.52
CA VAL A 54 5.17 4.13 -1.30
C VAL A 54 5.34 4.41 -2.79
N LEU A 55 4.54 5.31 -3.36
CA LEU A 55 4.62 5.65 -4.78
C LEU A 55 5.94 6.33 -5.14
N SER A 56 6.45 7.25 -4.30
CA SER A 56 7.71 7.93 -4.57
C SER A 56 8.90 6.95 -4.64
N GLU A 57 8.97 5.99 -3.74
CA GLU A 57 10.03 4.97 -3.77
C GLU A 57 9.82 3.94 -4.89
N MET A 58 8.57 3.60 -5.20
CA MET A 58 8.23 2.75 -6.33
C MET A 58 8.70 3.38 -7.65
N GLU A 59 8.50 4.70 -7.85
CA GLU A 59 8.98 5.40 -9.05
C GLU A 59 10.50 5.37 -9.16
N LYS A 60 11.22 5.57 -8.05
CA LYS A 60 12.69 5.42 -8.02
C LYS A 60 13.12 4.00 -8.39
N LEU A 61 12.48 2.98 -7.81
CA LEU A 61 12.74 1.58 -8.13
C LEU A 61 12.50 1.30 -9.61
N MET A 62 11.37 1.77 -10.14
CA MET A 62 10.99 1.59 -11.55
C MET A 62 12.03 2.18 -12.50
N GLY A 63 12.48 3.42 -12.23
CA GLY A 63 13.52 4.07 -13.03
C GLY A 63 14.83 3.30 -13.04
N LEU A 64 15.27 2.80 -11.88
CA LEU A 64 16.48 1.97 -11.76
C LEU A 64 16.37 0.65 -12.54
N CYS A 65 15.22 -0.04 -12.42
CA CYS A 65 14.96 -1.28 -13.16
C CYS A 65 14.96 -1.04 -14.67
N GLN A 66 14.30 0.01 -15.15
CA GLN A 66 14.29 0.38 -16.58
C GLN A 66 15.70 0.72 -17.07
N GLN A 67 16.46 1.49 -16.29
CA GLN A 67 17.85 1.81 -16.62
C GLN A 67 18.70 0.54 -16.72
N LEU A 68 18.51 -0.42 -15.81
CA LEU A 68 19.24 -1.69 -15.83
C LEU A 68 18.89 -2.46 -17.11
N GLN A 69 17.59 -2.59 -17.42
CA GLN A 69 17.10 -3.32 -18.58
C GLN A 69 17.64 -2.74 -19.90
N MET A 70 17.62 -1.42 -20.06
CA MET A 70 18.19 -0.75 -21.24
C MET A 70 19.71 -0.96 -21.31
N GLY A 71 20.41 -0.82 -20.18
CA GLY A 71 21.86 -0.97 -20.12
C GLY A 71 22.31 -2.38 -20.50
N VAL A 72 21.65 -3.42 -19.99
CA VAL A 72 22.01 -4.82 -20.25
C VAL A 72 21.67 -5.28 -21.66
N ARG A 73 20.66 -4.67 -22.32
CA ARG A 73 20.30 -4.95 -23.72
C ARG A 73 21.18 -4.22 -24.74
N THR A 74 21.81 -3.11 -24.36
CA THR A 74 22.66 -2.33 -25.27
C THR A 74 23.90 -3.13 -25.67
N PRO A 75 24.13 -3.39 -26.98
CA PRO A 75 25.33 -4.10 -27.42
C PRO A 75 26.58 -3.26 -27.17
N VAL A 76 27.68 -3.91 -26.76
CA VAL A 76 28.98 -3.28 -26.56
C VAL A 76 30.06 -4.11 -27.25
N GLN A 77 31.07 -3.43 -27.82
CA GLN A 77 32.21 -4.07 -28.46
C GLN A 77 33.51 -3.66 -27.77
N GLY A 78 34.41 -4.62 -27.61
CA GLY A 78 35.71 -4.41 -26.97
C GLY A 78 35.67 -4.52 -25.44
N LYS A 79 36.81 -4.92 -24.87
CA LYS A 79 36.94 -5.26 -23.45
C LYS A 79 36.54 -4.10 -22.53
N THR A 80 37.01 -2.89 -22.81
CA THR A 80 36.75 -1.71 -21.98
C THR A 80 35.26 -1.41 -21.86
N ALA A 81 34.52 -1.41 -22.98
CA ALA A 81 33.09 -1.16 -22.98
C ALA A 81 32.33 -2.28 -22.24
N THR A 82 32.75 -3.55 -22.39
CA THR A 82 32.18 -4.66 -21.63
C THR A 82 32.40 -4.50 -20.12
N PHE A 83 33.61 -4.11 -19.68
CA PHE A 83 33.88 -3.87 -18.26
C PHE A 83 33.04 -2.74 -17.69
N GLN A 84 32.89 -1.63 -18.42
CA GLN A 84 32.03 -0.51 -18.00
C GLN A 84 30.57 -0.93 -17.88
N LYS A 85 30.08 -1.76 -18.81
CA LYS A 85 28.72 -2.30 -18.76
C LYS A 85 28.52 -3.23 -17.57
N VAL A 86 29.49 -4.09 -17.26
CA VAL A 86 29.50 -4.92 -16.04
C VAL A 86 29.42 -4.06 -14.78
N ASP A 87 30.31 -3.08 -14.65
CA ASP A 87 30.35 -2.19 -13.48
C ASP A 87 29.02 -1.44 -13.30
N SER A 88 28.51 -0.83 -14.37
CA SER A 88 27.21 -0.15 -14.37
C SER A 88 26.05 -1.08 -13.95
N SER A 89 26.06 -2.33 -14.42
CA SER A 89 25.04 -3.34 -14.05
C SER A 89 25.10 -3.69 -12.57
N ILE A 90 26.29 -3.80 -11.99
CA ILE A 90 26.50 -4.06 -10.56
C ILE A 90 26.06 -2.85 -9.71
N GLN A 91 26.43 -1.63 -10.11
CA GLN A 91 26.04 -0.42 -9.38
C GLN A 91 24.53 -0.21 -9.39
N ASN A 92 23.90 -0.38 -10.56
CA ASN A 92 22.46 -0.25 -10.66
C ASN A 92 21.72 -1.34 -9.87
N THR A 93 22.21 -2.58 -9.89
CA THR A 93 21.70 -3.65 -9.02
C THR A 93 21.78 -3.27 -7.54
N ARG A 94 22.88 -2.67 -7.09
CA ARG A 94 23.03 -2.19 -5.70
C ARG A 94 22.02 -1.10 -5.37
N ALA A 95 21.80 -0.16 -6.29
CA ALA A 95 20.81 0.90 -6.11
C ALA A 95 19.39 0.31 -5.98
N ILE A 96 19.02 -0.64 -6.85
CA ILE A 96 17.73 -1.36 -6.78
C ILE A 96 17.56 -2.02 -5.40
N ILE A 97 18.55 -2.79 -4.95
CA ILE A 97 18.49 -3.46 -3.65
C ILE A 97 18.39 -2.47 -2.49
N THR A 98 19.03 -1.30 -2.59
CA THR A 98 18.93 -0.25 -1.57
C THR A 98 17.50 0.25 -1.42
N VAL A 99 16.82 0.52 -2.53
CA VAL A 99 15.41 0.95 -2.52
C VAL A 99 14.51 -0.17 -1.97
N VAL A 100 14.74 -1.42 -2.34
CA VAL A 100 13.98 -2.57 -1.82
C VAL A 100 14.17 -2.73 -0.30
N ILE A 101 15.40 -2.60 0.20
CA ILE A 101 15.70 -2.65 1.64
C ILE A 101 14.99 -1.53 2.40
N TYR A 102 14.86 -0.34 1.80
CA TYR A 102 14.10 0.76 2.39
C TYR A 102 12.58 0.51 2.36
N LEU A 103 12.04 0.03 1.25
CA LEU A 103 10.61 -0.22 1.07
C LEU A 103 10.08 -1.31 2.01
N LEU A 104 10.85 -2.37 2.24
CA LEU A 104 10.41 -3.52 3.04
C LEU A 104 9.92 -3.14 4.46
N PRO A 105 10.68 -2.40 5.30
CA PRO A 105 10.21 -1.98 6.62
C PRO A 105 9.05 -0.97 6.54
N VAL A 106 9.01 -0.10 5.51
CA VAL A 106 7.91 0.85 5.30
C VAL A 106 6.60 0.10 5.07
N CYS A 107 6.56 -0.83 4.11
CA CYS A 107 5.40 -1.67 3.84
C CYS A 107 5.00 -2.49 5.06
N ASN A 108 5.96 -3.07 5.79
CA ASN A 108 5.67 -3.84 7.00
C ASN A 108 5.05 -2.98 8.12
N LYS A 109 5.52 -1.74 8.31
CA LYS A 109 4.92 -0.80 9.28
C LYS A 109 3.46 -0.52 8.94
N ILE A 110 3.17 -0.24 7.67
CA ILE A 110 1.82 0.05 7.17
C ILE A 110 0.90 -1.17 7.36
N VAL A 111 1.34 -2.36 6.95
CA VAL A 111 0.57 -3.61 7.13
C VAL A 111 0.25 -3.88 8.60
N ARG A 112 1.21 -3.64 9.51
CA ARG A 112 0.97 -3.79 10.96
C ARG A 112 -0.05 -2.80 11.50
N LYS A 113 0.03 -1.53 11.07
CA LYS A 113 -0.95 -0.49 11.44
C LYS A 113 -2.36 -0.90 11.01
N TYR A 114 -2.53 -1.30 9.75
CA TYR A 114 -3.83 -1.71 9.21
C TYR A 114 -4.41 -2.95 9.92
N LYS A 115 -3.57 -3.94 10.23
CA LYS A 115 -4.00 -5.12 11.01
C LYS A 115 -4.47 -4.72 12.42
N SER A 116 -3.74 -3.84 13.10
CA SER A 116 -4.11 -3.38 14.44
C SER A 116 -5.44 -2.60 14.43
N GLU A 117 -5.63 -1.70 13.48
CA GLU A 117 -6.88 -0.94 13.33
C GLU A 117 -8.07 -1.85 13.08
N ARG A 118 -7.90 -2.88 12.23
CA ARG A 118 -8.95 -3.86 11.95
C ARG A 118 -9.28 -4.74 13.16
N SER A 119 -8.28 -5.14 13.95
CA SER A 119 -8.47 -5.87 15.21
C SER A 119 -9.20 -5.02 16.26
N ASN A 120 -8.92 -3.72 16.32
CA ASN A 120 -9.57 -2.79 17.24
C ASN A 120 -11.02 -2.45 16.83
N LEU A 121 -11.36 -2.55 15.55
CA LEU A 121 -12.73 -2.42 15.04
C LEU A 121 -13.57 -3.70 15.21
N GLY A 122 -12.98 -4.78 15.73
CA GLY A 122 -13.66 -6.05 16.03
C GLY A 122 -14.52 -6.04 17.30
N SER A 123 -14.57 -4.94 18.08
CA SER A 123 -15.56 -4.78 19.15
C SER A 123 -16.67 -3.81 18.72
N PRO A 124 -17.94 -4.24 18.66
CA PRO A 124 -19.06 -3.38 18.26
C PRO A 124 -19.50 -2.45 19.41
N GLN A 125 -18.64 -1.54 19.86
CA GLN A 125 -19.00 -0.53 20.88
C GLN A 125 -17.96 0.61 20.91
N SER A 126 -18.24 1.71 20.21
CA SER A 126 -17.77 3.06 20.60
C SER A 126 -18.23 4.19 19.66
N TRP A 127 -18.87 3.89 18.53
CA TRP A 127 -19.40 4.93 17.64
C TRP A 127 -20.68 5.64 18.17
N ARG A 128 -21.24 5.22 19.32
CA ARG A 128 -22.38 5.88 19.97
C ARG A 128 -21.97 6.90 21.05
N GLU A 129 -20.83 7.56 20.89
CA GLU A 129 -20.44 8.63 21.83
C GLU A 129 -19.77 9.79 21.09
N ARG A 130 -20.41 10.21 19.98
CA ARG A 130 -20.06 11.49 19.33
C ARG A 130 -21.28 12.25 18.82
N GLN A 131 -22.41 12.12 19.51
CA GLN A 131 -23.54 13.03 19.38
C GLN A 131 -24.07 13.36 20.78
N SER A 132 -24.16 14.66 21.07
CA SER A 132 -24.73 15.33 22.25
C SER A 132 -23.76 15.72 23.39
N SER A 133 -23.08 16.85 23.20
CA SER A 133 -22.81 17.81 24.29
C SER A 133 -22.86 19.23 23.73
N THR A 134 -24.07 19.71 23.49
CA THR A 134 -24.34 21.15 23.40
C THR A 134 -24.92 21.58 24.76
N PRO A 135 -24.46 22.69 25.36
CA PRO A 135 -24.92 23.09 26.68
C PRO A 135 -26.32 23.70 26.60
N VAL A 136 -27.22 23.19 27.46
CA VAL A 136 -28.55 23.73 27.71
C VAL A 136 -28.40 25.11 28.37
N LYS A 137 -29.05 26.12 27.80
CA LYS A 137 -29.38 27.36 28.48
C LYS A 137 -30.90 27.43 28.53
N ASP A 138 -31.45 27.36 29.74
CA ASP A 138 -32.84 27.65 30.02
C ASP A 138 -33.14 29.11 29.68
N ASP A 139 -34.21 29.36 28.95
CA ASP A 139 -35.04 30.54 29.19
C ASP A 139 -36.47 30.36 28.67
N VAL A 140 -37.37 30.92 29.44
CA VAL A 140 -38.84 30.82 29.42
C VAL A 140 -39.43 31.65 28.27
N LEU A 141 -40.51 31.16 27.64
CA LEU A 141 -41.80 31.84 27.38
C LEU A 141 -42.52 31.39 26.08
N ASN A 142 -43.75 30.91 26.29
CA ASN A 142 -45.00 31.26 25.58
C ASN A 142 -45.16 30.97 24.05
N GLY A 143 -46.24 30.25 23.70
CA GLY A 143 -46.95 30.47 22.43
C GLY A 143 -47.33 29.24 21.59
N LYS A 144 -48.53 28.71 21.84
CA LYS A 144 -49.64 28.50 20.86
C LYS A 144 -49.37 27.79 19.51
N ASN A 145 -50.16 26.72 19.31
CA ASN A 145 -50.78 26.18 18.07
C ASN A 145 -50.14 25.01 17.28
N SER A 146 -51.06 24.05 17.02
CA SER A 146 -51.33 23.29 15.79
C SER A 146 -50.38 22.17 15.34
N ASN A 147 -50.94 20.95 15.40
CA ASN A 147 -50.98 19.91 14.37
C ASN A 147 -49.70 19.69 13.55
N GLY A 148 -48.91 18.70 13.97
CA GLY A 148 -47.81 18.14 13.18
C GLY A 148 -47.75 16.63 13.36
N PHE A 149 -48.07 15.91 12.28
CA PHE A 149 -47.97 14.46 12.10
C PHE A 149 -46.65 13.91 12.66
N GLY A 150 -46.71 13.00 13.63
CA GLY A 150 -45.53 12.42 14.28
C GLY A 150 -45.77 10.97 14.68
N VAL A 151 -44.80 10.12 14.36
CA VAL A 151 -44.77 8.65 14.38
C VAL A 151 -45.28 7.97 15.67
N LYS A 152 -45.44 8.72 16.76
CA LYS A 152 -46.00 8.26 18.04
C LYS A 152 -47.51 7.97 18.00
N SER A 153 -48.25 8.51 17.02
CA SER A 153 -49.68 8.21 16.83
C SER A 153 -49.94 6.85 16.16
N LEU A 154 -48.92 6.25 15.52
CA LEU A 154 -49.06 4.97 14.81
C LEU A 154 -48.84 3.77 15.75
N GLU A 155 -47.89 3.88 16.68
CA GLU A 155 -47.64 2.86 17.72
C GLU A 155 -48.87 2.66 18.63
N GLN A 156 -49.59 3.74 18.95
CA GLN A 156 -50.79 3.68 19.78
C GLN A 156 -52.01 3.09 19.05
N HIS A 157 -52.01 3.07 17.71
CA HIS A 157 -53.06 2.44 16.90
C HIS A 157 -52.80 0.94 16.65
N MET A 158 -51.54 0.52 16.62
CA MET A 158 -51.15 -0.90 16.43
C MET A 158 -51.32 -1.74 17.70
N ALA A 159 -51.16 -1.13 18.90
CA ALA A 159 -51.34 -1.81 20.18
C ALA A 159 -52.81 -2.24 20.46
N ASN A 160 -53.79 -1.65 19.78
CA ASN A 160 -55.21 -2.00 19.93
C ASN A 160 -55.68 -3.11 18.97
N LEU A 161 -54.84 -3.59 18.05
CA LEU A 161 -55.19 -4.65 17.09
C LEU A 161 -54.69 -6.05 17.51
N THR A 162 -53.92 -6.17 18.60
CA THR A 162 -53.29 -7.45 19.00
C THR A 162 -54.06 -8.21 20.10
N PHE A 163 -55.30 -7.82 20.40
CA PHE A 163 -56.11 -8.45 21.47
C PHE A 163 -57.38 -9.19 20.99
N LEU A 164 -57.51 -9.45 19.69
CA LEU A 164 -58.63 -10.23 19.14
C LEU A 164 -58.17 -11.23 18.06
N GLU A 165 -57.30 -12.17 18.44
CA GLU A 165 -57.29 -13.50 17.81
C GLU A 165 -56.54 -14.51 18.69
N SER A 166 -57.19 -14.89 19.79
CA SER A 166 -56.87 -16.10 20.55
C SER A 166 -58.17 -16.66 21.10
N LYS A 167 -58.94 -17.31 20.22
CA LYS A 167 -59.78 -18.45 20.56
C LYS A 167 -60.18 -19.24 19.32
#